data_AF-A0A0C9T1E9-F1
#
_entry.id   AF-A0A0C9T1E9-F1
#
_cell.length_a   1.000
_cell.length_b   1.000
_cell.length_c   1.000
_cell.angle_alpha   90.00
_cell.angle_beta   90.00
_cell.angle_gamma   90.00
#
_symmetry.space_group_name_H-M   'P 1'
#
loop_
_entity.id
_entity.type
_entity.pdbx_description
1 polymer ?
#
loop_
_entity_poly.entity_id
_entity_poly.type
_entity_poly.pdbx_seq_one_letter_code
_entity_poly.pdbx_strand_id
1 'polypeptide(L)' 'MLFSHHSHSGQFCKHAVGTLEEVVKAAIAKGFKIYGLTEHVPRYRTEDLYPEEAYH' A
#
# COMPACT_ATOMS: atom_id res chain seq x y z
N MET A 1 7.63 15.83 14.30
CA MET A 1 6.66 14.71 14.36
C MET A 1 6.93 13.84 13.14
N LEU A 2 7.00 12.52 13.29
CA LEU A 2 7.29 11.61 12.16
C LEU A 2 6.02 11.45 11.31
N PHE A 3 6.15 11.63 10.00
CA PHE A 3 5.06 11.50 9.04
C PHE A 3 5.46 10.58 7.90
N SER A 4 4.61 9.61 7.61
CA SER A 4 4.64 8.84 6.37
C SER A 4 3.20 8.64 5.94
N HIS A 5 2.89 9.01 4.72
CA HIS A 5 1.55 8.92 4.14
C HIS A 5 1.45 7.87 3.03
N HIS A 6 2.55 7.15 2.75
CA HIS A 6 2.64 6.18 1.68
C HIS A 6 3.51 5.00 2.12
N SER A 7 2.93 3.81 2.18
CA SER A 7 3.61 2.57 2.54
C SER A 7 2.83 1.36 2.05
N HIS A 8 3.52 0.21 1.96
CA HIS A 8 2.98 -1.05 1.45
C HIS A 8 3.45 -2.21 2.32
N SER A 9 2.67 -3.27 2.39
CA SER A 9 3.03 -4.52 3.04
C SER A 9 3.18 -5.64 2.03
N GLY A 10 4.10 -6.57 2.31
CA GLY A 10 4.28 -7.78 1.49
C GLY A 10 3.02 -8.66 1.40
N GLN A 11 2.08 -8.52 2.35
CA GLN A 11 0.81 -9.23 2.35
C GLN A 11 -0.10 -8.85 1.18
N PHE A 12 -0.06 -7.59 0.73
CA PHE A 12 -0.92 -7.09 -0.34
C PHE A 12 -0.12 -6.59 -1.56
N CYS A 13 1.20 -6.42 -1.43
CA CYS A 13 2.09 -5.98 -2.50
C CYS A 13 3.26 -6.97 -2.68
N LYS A 14 3.33 -7.66 -3.84
CA LYS A 14 4.35 -8.69 -4.12
C LYS A 14 5.80 -8.21 -4.11
N HIS A 15 6.05 -6.91 -4.26
CA HIS A 15 7.38 -6.33 -4.19
C HIS A 15 7.66 -5.60 -2.86
N ALA A 16 6.73 -5.65 -1.92
CA ALA A 16 6.94 -5.25 -0.54
C ALA A 16 7.27 -6.48 0.32
N VAL A 17 7.58 -6.25 1.60
CA VAL A 17 7.98 -7.30 2.53
C VAL A 17 7.19 -7.22 3.83
N GLY A 18 7.07 -8.34 4.53
CA GLY A 18 6.35 -8.45 5.80
C GLY A 18 4.84 -8.42 5.67
N THR A 19 4.17 -8.75 6.76
CA THR A 19 2.72 -8.63 6.91
C THR A 19 2.31 -7.18 7.18
N LEU A 20 1.04 -6.86 6.93
CA LEU A 20 0.49 -5.54 7.27
C LEU A 20 0.67 -5.24 8.78
N GLU A 21 0.48 -6.24 9.63
CA GLU A 21 0.63 -6.10 11.08
C GLU A 21 2.08 -5.77 11.49
N GLU A 22 3.07 -6.42 10.88
CA GLU A 22 4.49 -6.14 11.13
C GLU A 22 4.85 -4.69 10.74
N VAL A 23 4.30 -4.19 9.63
CA VAL A 23 4.48 -2.79 9.21
C VAL A 23 3.90 -1.83 10.26
N VAL A 24 2.67 -2.08 10.74
CA VAL A 24 2.03 -1.26 11.77
C VAL A 24 2.81 -1.28 13.08
N LYS A 25 3.26 -2.45 13.53
CA LYS A 25 4.09 -2.59 14.75
C LYS A 25 5.41 -1.84 14.61
N ALA A 26 6.06 -1.90 13.44
CA ALA A 26 7.28 -1.16 13.18
C ALA A 26 7.07 0.37 13.21
N ALA A 27 5.95 0.86 12.67
CA ALA A 27 5.59 2.27 12.74
C ALA A 27 5.37 2.74 14.19
N ILE A 28 4.68 1.94 15.01
CA ILE A 28 4.48 2.22 16.44
C ILE A 28 5.82 2.26 17.17
N ALA A 29 6.68 1.25 16.97
CA ALA A 29 8.00 1.17 17.60
C ALA A 29 8.91 2.36 17.26
N LYS A 30 8.75 2.92 16.05
CA LYS A 30 9.45 4.14 15.60
C LYS A 30 8.82 5.45 16.11
N GLY A 31 7.72 5.39 16.84
CA GLY A 31 7.06 6.55 17.43
C GLY A 31 6.15 7.33 16.49
N PHE A 32 5.73 6.75 15.36
CA PHE A 32 4.71 7.36 14.51
C PHE A 32 3.38 7.44 15.25
N LYS A 33 2.69 8.58 15.11
CA LYS A 33 1.33 8.78 15.63
C LYS A 33 0.27 8.67 14.54
N ILE A 34 0.66 8.95 13.30
CA ILE A 34 -0.15 8.81 12.09
C ILE A 34 0.74 8.12 11.05
N TYR A 35 0.21 7.11 10.37
CA TYR A 35 0.93 6.33 9.37
C TYR A 35 -0.02 5.94 8.24
N GLY A 36 0.33 6.27 6.99
CA GLY A 36 -0.49 5.99 5.81
C GLY A 36 -0.12 4.66 5.16
N LEU A 37 -1.10 3.78 5.01
CA LEU A 37 -1.03 2.51 4.27
C LEU A 37 -1.71 2.72 2.91
N THR A 38 -1.02 2.38 1.82
CA THR A 38 -1.43 2.68 0.44
C THR A 38 -1.14 1.51 -0.49
N GLU A 39 -1.63 0.32 -0.16
CA GLU A 39 -1.41 -0.91 -0.93
C GLU A 39 -1.82 -0.76 -2.41
N HIS A 40 -1.19 -1.53 -3.28
CA HIS A 40 -1.63 -1.58 -4.69
C HIS A 40 -3.02 -2.19 -4.78
N VAL A 41 -3.94 -1.43 -5.35
CA VAL A 41 -5.27 -1.93 -5.73
C VAL A 41 -5.21 -2.28 -7.21
N PRO A 42 -5.22 -3.57 -7.58
CA PRO A 42 -5.28 -3.96 -8.97
C PRO A 42 -6.63 -3.58 -9.60
N ARG A 43 -6.57 -3.04 -10.82
CA ARG A 43 -7.74 -2.59 -11.60
C ARG A 43 -8.14 -3.69 -12.57
N TYR A 44 -9.22 -4.39 -12.27
CA TYR A 44 -9.69 -5.54 -13.06
C TYR A 44 -10.93 -5.24 -13.90
N ARG A 45 -11.69 -4.22 -13.53
CA ARG A 45 -12.91 -3.84 -14.26
C ARG A 45 -12.52 -2.87 -15.36
N THR A 46 -13.09 -3.05 -16.55
CA THR A 46 -12.86 -2.14 -17.68
C THR A 46 -13.22 -0.69 -17.35
N GLU A 47 -14.20 -0.46 -16.46
CA GLU A 47 -14.58 0.88 -15.99
C GLU A 47 -13.51 1.56 -15.11
N ASP A 48 -12.59 0.79 -14.52
CA ASP A 48 -11.45 1.32 -13.75
C ASP A 48 -10.21 1.58 -14.63
N LEU A 49 -10.24 1.17 -15.90
CA LEU A 49 -9.12 1.30 -16.84
C LEU A 49 -9.23 2.60 -17.65
N TYR A 50 -8.08 3.17 -18.03
CA TYR A 50 -8.07 4.19 -19.08
C TYR A 50 -8.45 3.57 -20.43
N PRO A 51 -8.99 4.35 -21.38
CA PRO A 51 -9.35 3.83 -22.71
C PRO A 51 -8.22 3.05 -23.37
N GLU A 52 -6.97 3.51 -23.28
CA GLU A 52 -5.78 2.87 -23.84
C GLU A 52 -5.37 1.55 -23.15
N GLU A 53 -5.81 1.31 -21.91
CA GLU A 53 -5.51 0.08 -21.15
C GLU A 53 -6.54 -1.03 -21.42
N ALA A 54 -7.72 -0.70 -21.93
CA ALA A 54 -8.81 -1.65 -22.15
C ALA A 54 -8.65 -2.54 -23.41
N TYR A 55 -7.74 -2.17 -24.32
CA TYR A 55 -7.54 -2.84 -25.61
C TYR A 55 -6.25 -3.67 -25.70
N HIS A 56 -5.63 -3.98 -24.55
CA HIS A 56 -4.40 -4.78 -24.45
C HIS A 56 -4.66 -6.19 -23.91
#